data_AF-A0A5N5T0Z4-F1
#
_entry.id   AF-A0A5N5T0Z4-F1
#
_cell.length_a   1.000
_cell.length_b   1.000
_cell.length_c   1.000
_cell.angle_alpha   90.00
_cell.angle_beta   90.00
_cell.angle_gamma   90.00
#
_symmetry.space_group_name_H-M   'P 1'
#
loop_
_entity.id
_entity.type
_entity.pdbx_description
1 polymer ?
#
loop_
_entity_poly.entity_id
_entity_poly.type
_entity_poly.pdbx_seq_one_letter_code
_entity_poly.pdbx_strand_id
1 'polypeptide(L)'
;MLFRKINMNLNNNKHRKRRRGQGTTDVAETTFQIEMEVKAIRGRPHWQLVWRGYSVASSYQNGSHATSIVNVSDQNNFPSLNFSKVKSYSAESTSPLF
;
A
#
# COMPACT_ATOMS: atom_id res chain seq x y z
N MET A 1 -37.42 20.34 -56.64
CA MET A 1 -36.64 19.27 -55.98
C MET A 1 -36.18 19.82 -54.63
N LEU A 2 -36.74 19.34 -53.52
CA LEU A 2 -36.52 19.88 -52.17
C LEU A 2 -35.17 19.44 -51.60
N PHE A 3 -34.38 20.39 -51.08
CA PHE A 3 -33.24 20.10 -50.22
C PHE A 3 -33.69 20.04 -48.75
N ARG A 4 -33.69 18.83 -48.18
CA ARG A 4 -33.92 18.62 -46.74
C ARG A 4 -32.63 18.95 -45.97
N LYS A 5 -32.69 20.01 -45.16
CA LYS A 5 -31.68 20.34 -44.15
C LYS A 5 -31.84 19.41 -42.95
N ILE A 6 -30.92 18.48 -42.76
CA ILE A 6 -30.88 17.62 -41.56
C ILE A 6 -30.31 18.45 -40.41
N ASN A 7 -31.17 18.80 -39.44
CA ASN A 7 -30.74 19.38 -38.16
C ASN A 7 -30.07 18.27 -37.33
N MET A 8 -28.74 18.30 -37.23
CA MET A 8 -28.06 17.55 -36.17
C MET A 8 -28.27 18.29 -34.85
N ASN A 9 -29.21 17.80 -34.06
CA ASN A 9 -29.37 18.21 -32.66
C ASN A 9 -28.18 17.66 -31.86
N LEU A 10 -27.07 18.41 -31.83
CA LEU A 10 -25.96 18.21 -30.92
C LEU A 10 -26.44 18.57 -29.50
N ASN A 11 -27.19 17.64 -28.91
CA ASN A 11 -27.50 17.67 -27.49
C ASN A 11 -26.19 17.54 -26.72
N ASN A 12 -25.66 18.70 -26.33
CA ASN A 12 -24.56 18.90 -25.40
C ASN A 12 -24.93 18.37 -24.01
N ASN A 13 -25.04 17.05 -23.88
CA ASN A 13 -25.02 16.39 -22.60
C ASN A 13 -23.57 16.38 -22.10
N LYS A 14 -23.18 17.52 -21.53
CA LYS A 14 -22.08 17.63 -20.57
C LYS A 14 -22.40 16.73 -19.38
N HIS A 15 -22.27 15.42 -19.54
CA HIS A 15 -22.02 14.49 -18.45
C HIS A 15 -20.56 14.67 -18.02
N ARG A 16 -20.24 15.89 -17.57
CA ARG A 16 -19.14 16.12 -16.64
C ARG A 16 -19.62 15.49 -15.34
N LYS A 17 -19.50 14.16 -15.26
CA LYS A 17 -19.65 13.38 -14.05
C LYS A 17 -18.53 13.87 -13.14
N ARG A 18 -18.81 14.98 -12.45
CA ARG A 18 -18.03 15.47 -11.32
C ARG A 18 -17.81 14.24 -10.47
N ARG A 19 -16.54 13.81 -10.32
CA ARG A 19 -16.09 12.93 -9.24
C ARG A 19 -16.44 13.62 -7.94
N ARG A 20 -17.72 13.57 -7.55
CA ARG A 20 -18.22 13.97 -6.24
C ARG A 20 -17.71 12.90 -5.30
N GLY A 21 -16.81 13.26 -4.40
CA GLY A 21 -16.38 12.39 -3.32
C GLY A 21 -15.09 11.62 -3.56
N GLN A 22 -14.09 12.21 -4.23
CA GLN A 22 -12.69 11.92 -3.88
C GLN A 22 -12.39 12.67 -2.56
N GLY A 23 -13.21 12.38 -1.54
CA GLY A 23 -13.14 12.99 -0.23
C GLY A 23 -12.03 12.31 0.53
N THR A 24 -11.13 13.12 1.05
CA THR A 24 -10.29 12.88 2.23
C THR A 24 -10.52 11.51 2.86
N THR A 25 -9.52 10.64 2.79
CA THR A 25 -9.54 9.36 3.50
C THR A 25 -9.94 9.62 4.96
N ASP A 26 -11.13 9.18 5.38
CA ASP A 26 -11.65 9.29 6.77
C ASP A 26 -10.82 8.45 7.77
N VAL A 27 -9.57 8.14 7.43
CA VAL A 27 -8.66 7.33 8.22
C VAL A 27 -8.13 8.19 9.35
N ALA A 28 -8.51 7.84 10.57
CA ALA A 28 -8.03 8.45 11.80
C ALA A 28 -6.62 7.95 12.14
N GLU A 29 -6.38 6.66 11.94
CA GLU A 29 -5.12 6.00 12.27
C GLU A 29 -4.79 4.91 11.27
N THR A 30 -3.50 4.72 10.97
CA THR A 30 -3.01 3.57 10.22
C THR A 30 -1.83 2.94 10.94
N THR A 31 -1.90 1.62 11.15
CA THR A 31 -0.84 0.81 11.72
C THR A 31 -0.27 -0.09 10.63
N PHE A 32 1.05 -0.05 10.47
CA PHE A 32 1.80 -0.90 9.57
C PHE A 32 2.47 -2.02 10.39
N GLN A 33 2.13 -3.27 10.10
CA GLN A 33 2.67 -4.42 10.82
C GLN A 33 3.49 -5.28 9.87
N ILE A 34 4.78 -5.44 10.18
CA ILE A 34 5.72 -6.23 9.41
C ILE A 34 6.14 -7.43 10.27
N GLU A 35 6.04 -8.62 9.70
CA GLU A 35 6.51 -9.87 10.31
C GLU A 35 7.69 -10.44 9.54
N MET A 36 8.77 -10.73 10.28
CA MET A 36 10.02 -11.26 9.74
C MET A 36 10.43 -12.55 10.47
N GLU A 37 10.90 -13.55 9.72
CA GLU A 37 11.46 -14.79 10.25
C GLU A 37 12.99 -14.72 10.22
N VAL A 38 13.62 -15.06 11.33
CA VAL A 38 15.08 -15.18 11.42
C VAL A 38 15.51 -16.56 10.93
N LYS A 39 16.33 -16.60 9.88
CA LYS A 39 16.89 -17.84 9.30
C LYS A 39 18.42 -17.83 9.31
N ALA A 40 19.01 -18.94 9.71
CA ALA A 40 20.43 -19.17 9.50
C ALA A 40 20.68 -19.58 8.04
N ILE A 41 21.67 -18.95 7.38
CA ILE A 41 22.13 -19.42 6.07
C ILE A 41 23.21 -20.48 6.31
N ARG A 42 22.99 -21.69 5.81
CA ARG A 42 23.97 -22.78 5.94
C ARG A 42 25.32 -22.36 5.35
N GLY A 43 26.39 -22.53 6.13
CA GLY A 43 27.75 -22.22 5.70
C GLY A 43 28.09 -20.73 5.64
N ARG A 44 27.25 -19.83 6.15
CA ARG A 44 27.56 -18.39 6.24
C ARG A 44 27.49 -17.87 7.68
N PRO A 45 28.31 -16.86 8.02
CA PRO A 45 28.27 -16.23 9.34
C PRO A 45 27.02 -15.36 9.55
N HIS A 46 26.45 -14.84 8.45
CA HIS A 46 25.29 -13.96 8.46
C HIS A 46 23.98 -14.74 8.59
N TRP A 47 23.01 -14.10 9.23
CA TRP A 47 21.64 -14.55 9.35
C TRP A 47 20.76 -13.72 8.42
N GLN A 48 19.56 -14.22 8.13
CA GLN A 48 18.59 -13.60 7.25
C GLN A 48 17.31 -13.27 8.00
N LEU A 49 16.76 -12.11 7.71
CA LEU A 49 15.36 -11.79 7.94
C LEU A 49 14.60 -12.05 6.65
N VAL A 50 13.62 -12.96 6.72
CA VAL A 50 12.76 -13.32 5.60
C VAL A 50 11.35 -12.82 5.88
N TRP A 51 10.73 -12.17 4.90
CA TRP A 51 9.36 -11.69 5.02
C TRP A 51 8.38 -12.83 5.28
N ARG A 52 7.51 -12.64 6.27
CA ARG A 52 6.41 -13.56 6.61
C ARG A 52 5.05 -12.95 6.37
N GLY A 53 4.92 -11.66 6.65
CA GLY A 53 3.68 -10.95 6.51
C GLY A 53 3.91 -9.45 6.49
N TYR A 54 3.02 -8.76 5.79
CA TYR A 54 2.88 -7.33 5.88
C TYR A 54 1.39 -6.99 5.82
N SER A 55 0.89 -6.32 6.85
CA SER A 55 -0.51 -5.89 6.92
C SER A 55 -0.62 -4.42 7.30
N VAL A 56 -1.63 -3.79 6.73
CA VAL A 56 -2.00 -2.40 6.99
C VAL A 56 -3.37 -2.39 7.63
N ALA A 57 -3.45 -1.97 8.89
CA ALA A 57 -4.70 -1.78 9.60
C ALA A 57 -5.04 -0.30 9.64
N SER A 58 -6.25 0.06 9.23
CA SER A 58 -6.75 1.42 9.24
C SER A 58 -7.99 1.51 10.13
N SER A 59 -8.00 2.50 11.00
CA SER A 59 -9.16 2.88 11.82
C SER A 59 -9.72 4.18 11.24
N TYR A 60 -11.02 4.19 10.99
CA TYR A 60 -11.71 5.35 10.41
C TYR A 60 -12.42 6.17 11.49
N GLN A 61 -12.63 7.46 11.23
CA GLN A 61 -13.28 8.38 12.18
C GLN A 61 -14.73 7.98 12.52
N ASN A 62 -15.39 7.26 11.63
CA ASN A 62 -16.72 6.70 11.85
C ASN A 62 -16.72 5.43 12.73
N GLY A 63 -15.56 5.01 13.24
CA GLY A 63 -15.39 3.82 14.08
C GLY A 63 -15.26 2.51 13.31
N SER A 64 -15.23 2.52 11.97
CA SER A 64 -14.95 1.30 11.20
C SER A 64 -13.46 0.95 11.18
N HIS A 65 -13.16 -0.31 10.92
CA HIS A 65 -11.79 -0.81 10.76
C HIS A 65 -11.66 -1.58 9.45
N ALA A 66 -10.51 -1.42 8.79
CA ALA A 66 -10.14 -2.22 7.64
C ALA A 66 -8.72 -2.77 7.81
N THR A 67 -8.49 -3.99 7.35
CA THR A 67 -7.15 -4.59 7.31
C THR A 67 -6.87 -5.08 5.89
N SER A 68 -5.76 -4.62 5.33
CA SER A 68 -5.25 -5.08 4.04
C SER A 68 -4.01 -5.93 4.26
N ILE A 69 -3.98 -7.12 3.65
CA ILE A 69 -2.84 -8.03 3.70
C ILE A 69 -2.09 -7.90 2.38
N VAL A 70 -0.79 -7.64 2.45
CA VAL A 70 0.08 -7.56 1.29
C VAL A 70 0.68 -8.95 1.03
N ASN A 71 0.62 -9.39 -0.23
CA ASN A 71 1.28 -10.62 -0.62
C ASN A 71 2.80 -10.40 -0.70
N VAL A 72 3.53 -10.98 0.25
CA VAL A 72 5.00 -10.89 0.37
C VAL A 72 5.75 -12.06 -0.29
N SER A 73 5.08 -12.89 -1.09
CA SER A 73 5.70 -14.06 -1.73
C SER A 73 6.71 -13.70 -2.84
N ASP A 74 6.62 -12.49 -3.40
CA ASP A 74 7.52 -12.05 -4.47
C ASP A 74 8.85 -11.54 -3.89
N GLN A 75 9.89 -12.36 -4.04
CA GLN A 75 11.23 -12.08 -3.53
C GLN A 75 11.89 -10.84 -4.18
N ASN A 76 11.45 -10.40 -5.36
CA ASN A 76 11.99 -9.21 -6.01
C ASN A 76 11.51 -7.93 -5.33
N ASN A 77 10.27 -7.93 -4.85
CA ASN A 77 9.67 -6.81 -4.14
C ASN A 77 9.92 -6.88 -2.62
N PHE A 78 10.14 -8.09 -2.09
CA PHE A 78 10.36 -8.35 -0.66
C PHE A 78 11.64 -9.16 -0.45
N PRO A 79 12.82 -8.55 -0.68
CA PRO A 79 14.09 -9.24 -0.54
C PRO A 79 14.38 -9.57 0.93
N SER A 80 15.09 -10.67 1.15
CA SER A 80 15.61 -11.03 2.48
C SER A 80 16.72 -10.08 2.89
N LEU A 81 16.75 -9.69 4.17
CA LEU A 81 17.77 -8.80 4.72
C LEU A 81 18.85 -9.63 5.43
N ASN A 82 20.11 -9.49 5.00
CA ASN A 82 21.23 -10.16 5.67
C ASN A 82 21.73 -9.29 6.82
N PHE A 83 21.98 -9.90 7.98
CA PHE A 83 22.56 -9.22 9.13
C PHE A 83 23.59 -10.08 9.86
N SER A 84 24.53 -9.40 10.51
CA SER A 84 25.49 -10.04 11.41
C SER A 84 24.86 -10.26 12.77
N LYS A 85 25.17 -11.39 13.40
CA LYS A 85 24.77 -11.65 14.78
C LYS A 85 25.46 -10.65 15.72
N VAL A 86 24.67 -9.91 16.48
CA VAL A 86 25.14 -9.01 17.54
C VAL A 86 24.42 -9.36 18.85
N LYS A 87 25.05 -9.07 19.99
CA LYS A 87 24.46 -9.37 21.32
C LYS A 87 23.27 -8.47 21.66
N SER A 88 23.26 -7.25 21.14
CA SER A 88 22.17 -6.28 21.26
C SER A 88 22.19 -5.35 20.06
N TYR A 89 21.00 -4.95 19.60
CA TYR A 89 20.80 -3.94 18.56
C TYR A 89 19.62 -3.07 18.98
N SER A 90 19.81 -1.76 18.97
CA SER A 90 18.74 -0.77 19.14
C SER A 90 18.90 0.27 18.05
N ALA A 91 17.78 0.65 17.44
CA ALA A 91 17.72 1.70 16.44
C ALA A 91 16.48 2.54 16.72
N GLU A 92 16.68 3.83 16.89
CA GLU A 92 15.62 4.82 17.06
C GLU A 92 15.75 5.83 15.92
N SER A 93 14.64 6.14 15.25
CA SER A 93 14.58 7.18 14.22
C SER A 93 13.47 8.14 14.55
N THR A 94 13.77 9.43 14.56
CA THR A 94 12.81 10.51 14.81
C THR A 94 12.24 11.11 13.52
N SER A 95 12.77 10.72 12.35
CA SER A 95 12.17 11.04 11.05
C SER A 95 11.80 9.77 10.28
N PRO A 96 10.73 9.80 9.48
CA PRO A 96 10.44 8.72 8.55
C PRO A 96 11.63 8.56 7.59
N LEU A 97 11.94 7.31 7.23
CA LEU A 97 12.91 7.00 6.18
C LEU A 97 12.41 7.67 4.89
N PHE A 98 13.14 8.69 4.41
CA PHE A 98 12.84 9.44 3.20
C PHE A 98 13.08 8.61 1.93
#